data_AF-A0A949P4Q1-F1
#
_entry.id   AF-A0A949P4Q1-F1
#
_cell.length_a   1.000
_cell.length_b   1.000
_cell.length_c   1.000
_cell.angle_alpha   90.00
_cell.angle_beta   90.00
_cell.angle_gamma   90.00
#
_symmetry.space_group_name_H-M   'P 1'
#
loop_
_entity.id
_entity.type
_entity.pdbx_description
1 polymer ?
#
loop_
_entity_poly.entity_id
_entity_poly.type
_entity_poly.pdbx_seq_one_letter_code
_entity_poly.pdbx_strand_id
1 'polypeptide(L)'
;MDKEDLAVALYYDGDSAPKITATGSEDIARQIIALALSHDVPVYENPELVTLLATLELGDEIPEILYRTIAELICFAYEIKAMSEEDMRKNERENKDRENKDPP
;
A
#
# COMPACT_ATOMS: atom_id res chain seq x y z
N MET A 1 14.81 -10.87 20.32
CA MET A 1 13.36 -10.73 20.22
C MET A 1 13.08 -10.87 18.74
N ASP A 2 12.63 -12.05 18.34
CA ASP A 2 12.21 -12.29 16.96
C ASP A 2 11.12 -11.26 16.66
N LYS A 3 11.39 -10.37 15.70
CA LYS A 3 10.46 -9.32 15.30
C LYS A 3 9.31 -10.08 14.66
N GLU A 4 8.16 -10.17 15.33
CA GLU A 4 6.99 -10.82 14.75
C GLU A 4 6.65 -10.07 13.46
N ASP A 5 6.73 -10.77 12.33
CA ASP A 5 6.32 -10.22 11.04
C ASP A 5 4.80 -10.01 11.11
N LEU A 6 4.38 -8.77 11.29
CA LEU A 6 2.98 -8.36 11.30
C LEU A 6 2.66 -7.63 10.00
N ALA A 7 1.45 -7.85 9.49
CA ALA A 7 0.90 -7.06 8.39
C ALA A 7 -0.55 -6.70 8.67
N VAL A 8 -0.90 -5.46 8.35
CA VAL A 8 -2.27 -4.93 8.42
C VAL A 8 -2.59 -4.26 7.09
N ALA A 9 -3.77 -4.56 6.53
CA ALA A 9 -4.28 -3.92 5.33
C ALA A 9 -5.43 -2.97 5.67
N LEU A 10 -5.37 -1.77 5.11
CA LEU A 10 -6.34 -0.70 5.31
C LEU A 10 -7.13 -0.45 4.04
N TYR A 11 -8.41 -0.09 4.19
CA TYR A 11 -9.25 0.41 3.12
C TYR A 11 -9.85 1.75 3.51
N TYR A 12 -9.88 2.68 2.57
CA TYR A 12 -10.52 3.98 2.69
C TYR A 12 -11.25 4.30 1.38
N ASP A 13 -12.53 4.65 1.48
CA ASP A 13 -13.38 4.98 0.34
C ASP A 13 -13.41 6.47 -0.01
N GLY A 14 -12.82 7.33 0.83
CA GLY A 14 -12.86 8.79 0.67
C GLY A 14 -13.92 9.48 1.51
N ASP A 15 -14.88 8.74 2.07
CA ASP A 15 -16.05 9.30 2.77
C ASP A 15 -16.08 8.88 4.25
N SER A 16 -15.88 7.60 4.53
CA SER A 16 -15.97 7.00 5.88
C SER A 16 -14.59 6.82 6.51
N ALA A 17 -14.54 6.57 7.83
CA ALA A 17 -13.27 6.27 8.49
C ALA A 17 -12.53 5.10 7.80
N PRO A 18 -11.20 5.16 7.64
CA PRO A 18 -10.42 4.02 7.16
C PRO A 18 -10.68 2.80 8.06
N LYS A 19 -10.66 1.61 7.48
CA LYS A 19 -10.96 0.37 8.21
C LYS A 19 -9.94 -0.73 7.97
N ILE A 20 -9.82 -1.63 8.94
CA ILE A 20 -9.01 -2.84 8.86
C ILE A 20 -9.71 -3.85 7.94
N THR A 21 -9.00 -4.33 6.92
CA THR A 21 -9.54 -5.34 5.97
C THR A 21 -8.78 -6.65 6.00
N ALA A 22 -7.54 -6.64 6.46
CA ALA A 22 -6.76 -7.84 6.76
C ALA A 22 -5.79 -7.56 7.90
N THR A 23 -5.50 -8.58 8.70
CA THR A 23 -4.45 -8.58 9.71
C THR A 23 -3.86 -9.99 9.78
N GLY A 24 -2.57 -10.10 10.09
CA GLY A 24 -1.93 -11.39 10.22
C GLY A 24 -0.51 -11.31 10.76
N SER A 25 -0.03 -12.44 11.25
CA SER A 25 1.34 -12.66 11.70
C SER A 25 2.04 -13.73 10.86
N GLU A 26 3.37 -13.71 10.87
CA GLU A 26 4.24 -14.74 10.28
C GLU A 26 3.85 -15.11 8.82
N ASP A 27 3.40 -16.34 8.58
CA ASP A 27 3.02 -16.84 7.26
C ASP A 27 1.86 -16.05 6.65
N ILE A 28 0.91 -15.59 7.48
CA ILE A 28 -0.24 -14.80 7.02
C ILE A 28 0.22 -13.39 6.66
N ALA A 29 1.08 -12.78 7.47
CA ALA A 29 1.66 -11.47 7.17
C ALA A 29 2.38 -11.47 5.83
N ARG A 30 3.21 -12.50 5.58
CA ARG A 30 3.92 -12.69 4.31
C ARG A 30 2.96 -12.84 3.12
N GLN A 31 1.83 -13.53 3.29
CA GLN A 31 0.81 -13.66 2.25
C GLN A 31 0.08 -12.34 1.96
N ILE A 32 -0.27 -11.57 3.00
CA ILE A 32 -0.89 -10.24 2.85
C ILE A 32 0.04 -9.32 2.05
N ILE A 33 1.32 -9.28 2.40
CA ILE A 33 2.32 -8.46 1.71
C ILE A 33 2.50 -8.92 0.27
N ALA A 34 2.63 -10.23 0.02
CA ALA A 34 2.77 -10.77 -1.33
C ALA A 34 1.56 -10.42 -2.21
N LEU A 35 0.35 -10.50 -1.66
CA LEU A 35 -0.87 -10.14 -2.37
C LEU A 35 -0.89 -8.64 -2.68
N ALA A 36 -0.57 -7.78 -1.70
CA ALA A 36 -0.49 -6.34 -1.89
C ALA A 36 0.46 -5.96 -3.04
N LEU A 37 1.68 -6.53 -3.05
CA LEU A 37 2.65 -6.31 -4.11
C LEU A 37 2.17 -6.80 -5.47
N SER A 38 1.48 -7.94 -5.54
CA SER A 38 0.95 -8.48 -6.81
C SER A 38 -0.20 -7.67 -7.41
N HIS A 39 -0.85 -6.83 -6.59
CA HIS A 39 -1.99 -5.99 -6.98
C HIS A 39 -1.66 -4.49 -6.97
N ASP A 40 -0.36 -4.13 -6.97
CA ASP A 40 0.12 -2.75 -6.93
C ASP A 40 -0.45 -1.93 -5.77
N VAL A 41 -0.70 -2.58 -4.63
CA VAL A 41 -1.10 -1.93 -3.38
C VAL A 41 0.18 -1.48 -2.66
N PRO A 42 0.34 -0.18 -2.34
CA PRO A 42 1.53 0.31 -1.64
C PRO A 42 1.73 -0.36 -0.28
N VAL A 43 2.97 -0.78 -0.01
CA VAL A 43 3.38 -1.39 1.26
C VAL A 43 4.31 -0.43 2.00
N TYR A 44 4.06 -0.23 3.28
CA TYR A 44 4.84 0.65 4.14
C TYR A 44 5.28 -0.09 5.40
N GLU A 45 6.59 -0.11 5.67
CA GLU A 45 7.14 -0.76 6.86
C GLU A 45 7.21 0.22 8.03
N ASN A 46 6.40 -0.01 9.06
CA ASN A 46 6.50 0.70 10.33
C ASN A 46 6.16 -0.26 11.49
N PRO A 47 7.17 -0.78 12.22
CA PRO A 47 6.95 -1.76 13.29
C PRO A 47 6.06 -1.27 14.44
N GLU A 48 6.17 0.00 14.82
CA GLU A 48 5.37 0.56 15.91
C GLU A 48 3.91 0.71 15.51
N LEU A 49 3.66 1.27 14.32
CA LEU A 49 2.32 1.46 13.80
C LEU A 49 1.63 0.12 13.52
N VAL A 50 2.31 -0.84 12.90
CA VAL A 50 1.69 -2.14 12.60
C VAL A 50 1.34 -2.89 13.87
N THR A 51 2.17 -2.80 14.92
CA THR A 51 1.87 -3.42 16.23
C THR A 51 0.63 -2.80 16.85
N LEU A 52 0.48 -1.47 16.77
CA LEU A 52 -0.70 -0.77 17.26
C LEU A 52 -1.95 -1.11 16.44
N LEU A 53 -1.86 -1.10 15.11
CA LEU A 53 -2.99 -1.39 14.24
C LEU A 53 -3.41 -2.87 14.33
N ALA A 54 -2.48 -3.78 14.59
CA ALA A 54 -2.78 -5.20 14.78
C ALA A 54 -3.60 -5.49 16.04
N THR A 55 -3.76 -4.53 16.96
CA THR A 55 -4.67 -4.68 18.11
C THR A 55 -6.14 -4.45 17.76
N LEU A 56 -6.44 -3.93 16.56
CA LEU A 56 -7.80 -3.71 16.06
C LEU A 56 -8.33 -4.97 15.37
N GLU A 57 -9.64 -5.19 15.43
CA GLU A 57 -10.29 -6.34 14.80
C GLU A 57 -10.57 -6.11 13.31
N LEU A 58 -10.80 -7.20 12.57
CA LEU A 58 -11.20 -7.11 11.17
C LEU A 58 -12.54 -6.36 11.04
N GLY A 59 -12.56 -5.33 10.20
CA GLY A 59 -13.72 -4.48 9.99
C GLY A 59 -13.78 -3.25 10.90
N ASP A 60 -12.91 -3.16 11.92
CA ASP A 60 -12.86 -1.99 12.78
C ASP A 60 -12.45 -0.74 12.00
N GLU A 61 -13.10 0.38 12.34
CA GLU A 61 -12.67 1.70 11.94
C GLU A 61 -11.41 2.11 12.72
N ILE A 62 -10.53 2.84 12.06
CA ILE A 62 -9.36 3.42 12.71
C ILE A 62 -9.83 4.40 13.80
N PRO A 63 -9.25 4.39 15.01
CA PRO A 63 -9.53 5.40 16.02
C PRO A 63 -9.15 6.81 15.56
N GLU A 64 -9.96 7.82 15.91
CA GLU A 64 -9.73 9.22 15.49
C GLU A 64 -8.33 9.75 15.83
N ILE A 65 -7.76 9.31 16.95
CA ILE A 65 -6.41 9.70 17.38
C ILE A 65 -5.31 9.30 16.36
N LEU A 66 -5.59 8.31 15.51
CA LEU A 66 -4.68 7.83 14.47
C LEU A 66 -4.99 8.41 13.09
N TYR A 67 -6.07 9.17 12.91
CA TYR A 67 -6.47 9.68 11.59
C TYR A 67 -5.40 10.48 10.89
N ARG A 68 -4.68 11.33 11.62
CA ARG A 68 -3.59 12.11 11.02
C ARG A 68 -2.50 11.21 10.44
N THR A 69 -2.04 10.23 11.22
CA THR A 69 -1.01 9.28 10.80
C THR A 69 -1.48 8.45 9.60
N ILE A 70 -2.73 7.99 9.62
CA ILE A 70 -3.29 7.21 8.50
C ILE A 70 -3.50 8.07 7.26
N ALA A 71 -3.92 9.34 7.39
CA ALA A 71 -4.06 10.25 6.27
C ALA A 71 -2.70 10.52 5.61
N GLU A 72 -1.64 10.74 6.39
CA GLU A 72 -0.28 10.89 5.88
C GLU A 72 0.18 9.65 5.10
N LEU A 73 -0.13 8.44 5.61
CA LEU A 73 0.15 7.18 4.92
C LEU A 73 -0.62 7.05 3.60
N ILE A 74 -1.90 7.40 3.59
CA ILE A 74 -2.75 7.35 2.40
C ILE A 74 -2.25 8.34 1.34
N CYS A 75 -1.92 9.57 1.74
CA CYS A 75 -1.33 10.56 0.83
C CYS A 75 -0.04 10.04 0.19
N PHE A 76 0.85 9.45 0.99
CA PHE A 76 2.07 8.85 0.49
C PHE A 76 1.80 7.69 -0.49
N ALA A 77 0.81 6.84 -0.20
CA ALA A 77 0.39 5.77 -1.10
C ALA A 77 -0.10 6.31 -2.47
N TYR A 78 -0.85 7.42 -2.47
CA TYR A 78 -1.27 8.08 -3.71
C TYR A 78 -0.10 8.67 -4.50
N GLU A 79 0.88 9.28 -3.82
CA GLU A 79 2.09 9.81 -4.48
C GLU A 79 2.90 8.71 -5.16
N ILE A 80 3.15 7.58 -4.47
CA ILE A 80 3.85 6.43 -5.06
C ILE A 80 3.13 5.93 -6.31
N LYS A 81 1.80 5.81 -6.25
CA LYS A 81 1.00 5.34 -7.37
C LYS A 81 1.04 6.31 -8.56
N ALA A 82 0.96 7.61 -8.29
CA ALA A 82 1.06 8.62 -9.33
C ALA A 82 2.43 8.59 -10.02
N MET A 83 3.51 8.40 -9.26
CA MET A 83 4.87 8.27 -9.79
C MET A 83 5.02 7.01 -10.65
N SER A 84 4.53 5.85 -10.18
CA SER A 84 4.64 4.59 -10.93
C SER A 84 3.90 4.66 -12.28
N GLU A 85 2.71 5.28 -12.30
CA GLU A 85 1.94 5.50 -13.52
C GLU A 85 2.62 6.50 -14.49
N GLU A 86 3.36 7.49 -13.97
CA GLU A 86 4.11 8.43 -14.81
C GLU A 86 5.33 7.78 -15.47
N ASP A 87 6.06 6.95 -14.72
CA ASP A 87 7.22 6.21 -15.24
C ASP A 87 6.83 5.21 -16.31
N MET A 88 5.71 4.49 -16.13
CA MET A 88 5.16 3.62 -17.18
C MET A 88 4.81 4.40 -18.45
N ARG A 89 4.15 5.56 -18.33
CA ARG A 89 3.80 6.41 -19.47
C ARG A 89 5.02 6.96 -20.21
N LYS A 90 6.12 7.25 -19.50
CA LYS A 90 7.38 7.69 -20.13
C LYS A 90 8.03 6.56 -20.93
N ASN A 91 8.14 5.36 -20.35
CA ASN A 91 8.69 4.19 -21.03
C ASN A 91 7.92 3.83 -22.31
N GLU A 92 6.58 3.92 -22.30
CA GLU A 92 5.76 3.66 -23.49
C GLU A 92 5.99 4.68 -24.62
N ARG A 93 6.16 5.96 -24.28
CA ARG A 93 6.46 7.02 -25.26
C ARG A 93 7.83 6.80 -25.90
N GLU A 94 8.84 6.52 -25.07
CA GLU A 94 10.19 6.24 -25.56
C GLU A 94 10.26 5.01 -26.47
N ASN A 95 9.52 3.94 -26.16
CA ASN A 95 9.47 2.75 -27.01
C ASN A 95 8.82 3.03 -28.38
N LYS A 96 7.71 3.77 -28.41
CA LYS A 96 7.04 4.15 -29.68
C LYS A 96 7.93 5.04 -30.54
N ASP A 97 8.68 5.95 -29.93
CA ASP A 97 9.61 6.83 -30.64
C ASP A 97 10.81 6.05 -31.22
N ARG A 98 11.26 4.97 -30.56
CA ARG A 98 12.30 4.06 -31.08
C ARG A 98 11.78 3.21 -32.24
N GLU A 99 10.58 2.63 -32.12
CA GLU A 99 9.97 1.80 -33.18
C GLU A 99 9.67 2.61 -34.46
N ASN A 100 9.27 3.88 -34.33
CA ASN A 100 9.02 4.74 -35.51
C ASN A 100 10.30 5.25 -36.20
N LYS A 101 11.48 5.10 -35.59
CA LYS A 101 12.75 5.65 -36.10
C LYS A 101 13.57 4.67 -36.94
N ASP A 102 13.26 3.38 -36.84
CA ASP A 102 13.76 2.32 -37.73
C ASP A 102 12.58 1.73 -38.53
N PRO A 103 12.13 2.38 -39.62
CA PRO A 103 11.21 1.75 -40.53
C PRO A 103 11.90 0.56 -41.24
N PRO A 104 11.14 -0.47 -41.65
CA PRO A 104 11.67 -1.63 -42.38
C PRO A 104 12.28 -1.26 -43.74
#